data_AF-A0A8S3WPB8-F1
#
_entry.id   AF-A0A8S3WPB8-F1
#
_cell.length_a   1.000
_cell.length_b   1.000
_cell.length_c   1.000
_cell.angle_alpha   90.00
_cell.angle_beta   90.00
_cell.angle_gamma   90.00
#
_symmetry.space_group_name_H-M   'P 1'
#
loop_
_entity.id
_entity.type
_entity.pdbx_description
1 polymer ?
#
loop_
_entity_poly.entity_id
_entity_poly.type
_entity_poly.pdbx_seq_one_letter_code
_entity_poly.pdbx_strand_id
1 'polypeptide(L)'
;MVYEKCCIGGCNTTRETHRLFRFPRNDNLRNLWMSFIVPTNPQLIVLSKEQLLNKRVCEKHFDIFQFDNEGRRLRYSYPSLLTDNEIAHGVPLTATGIEI
;
A
#
# COMPACT_ATOMS: atom_id res chain seq x y z
N MET A 1 -20.69 -7.21 10.27
CA MET A 1 -19.24 -7.05 10.52
C MET A 1 -18.62 -6.67 9.18
N VAL A 2 -18.00 -5.49 9.05
CA VAL A 2 -17.44 -5.04 7.75
C VAL A 2 -16.12 -5.77 7.55
N TYR A 3 -16.06 -6.65 6.54
CA TYR A 3 -14.85 -7.40 6.20
C TYR A 3 -13.82 -6.46 5.55
N GLU A 4 -12.92 -5.90 6.35
CA GLU A 4 -11.83 -5.04 5.88
C GLU A 4 -10.63 -5.90 5.48
N LYS A 5 -10.34 -5.95 4.17
CA LYS A 5 -9.17 -6.64 3.61
C LYS A 5 -8.24 -5.69 2.86
N CYS A 6 -6.98 -6.09 2.74
CA CYS A 6 -6.03 -5.44 1.86
C CYS A 6 -6.55 -5.45 0.41
N CYS A 7 -6.37 -4.33 -0.30
CA CYS A 7 -6.80 -4.20 -1.68
C CYS A 7 -5.67 -4.41 -2.70
N ILE A 8 -4.45 -4.77 -2.26
CA ILE A 8 -3.38 -5.17 -3.18
C ILE A 8 -3.72 -6.52 -3.78
N GLY A 9 -3.52 -6.68 -5.09
CA GLY A 9 -3.77 -7.94 -5.79
C GLY A 9 -2.99 -9.10 -5.19
N GLY A 10 -3.64 -10.25 -5.00
CA GLY A 10 -3.01 -11.44 -4.41
C GLY A 10 -2.78 -11.36 -2.89
N CYS A 11 -3.00 -10.21 -2.24
CA CYS A 11 -2.86 -10.10 -0.79
C CYS A 11 -4.14 -10.50 -0.05
N ASN A 12 -4.07 -11.60 0.71
CA ASN A 12 -5.20 -12.12 1.50
C ASN A 12 -5.26 -11.57 2.93
N THR A 13 -4.49 -10.52 3.22
CA THR A 13 -4.39 -9.95 4.56
C THR A 13 -5.69 -9.23 4.94
N THR A 14 -6.11 -9.44 6.18
CA THR A 14 -7.31 -8.84 6.78
C THR A 14 -6.96 -8.05 8.05
N ARG A 15 -7.91 -7.30 8.58
CA ARG A 15 -7.72 -6.52 9.83
C ARG A 15 -7.42 -7.39 11.05
N GLU A 16 -7.85 -8.65 11.05
CA GLU A 16 -7.60 -9.63 12.10
C GLU A 16 -6.15 -10.15 12.07
N THR A 17 -5.49 -10.06 10.91
CA THR A 17 -4.14 -10.61 10.72
C THR A 17 -3.05 -9.54 10.75
N HIS A 18 -3.31 -8.35 10.21
CA HIS A 18 -2.33 -7.25 10.19
C HIS A 18 -3.01 -5.89 10.28
N ARG A 19 -2.19 -4.86 10.57
CA ARG A 19 -2.65 -3.48 10.52
C ARG A 19 -2.99 -3.07 9.10
N LEU A 20 -4.14 -2.40 8.96
CA LEU A 20 -4.65 -1.87 7.70
C LEU A 20 -4.66 -0.34 7.71
N PHE A 21 -4.15 0.26 6.64
CA PHE A 21 -4.12 1.71 6.44
C PHE A 21 -5.10 2.16 5.38
N ARG A 22 -5.80 3.26 5.65
CA ARG A 22 -6.74 3.86 4.70
C ARG A 22 -6.02 4.56 3.57
N PHE A 23 -6.69 4.63 2.43
CA PHE A 23 -6.29 5.50 1.34
C PHE A 23 -6.22 6.97 1.81
N PRO A 24 -5.26 7.74 1.30
CA PRO A 24 -5.07 9.13 1.68
C PRO A 24 -6.20 10.03 1.14
N ARG A 25 -6.58 11.02 1.95
CA ARG A 25 -7.54 12.06 1.56
C ARG A 25 -6.95 13.05 0.56
N ASN A 26 -5.65 13.28 0.63
CA ASN A 26 -4.92 14.10 -0.33
C ASN A 26 -4.93 13.42 -1.70
N ASP A 27 -5.34 14.16 -2.72
CA ASP A 27 -5.58 13.60 -4.05
C ASP A 27 -4.28 13.23 -4.78
N ASN A 28 -3.21 14.01 -4.64
CA ASN A 28 -1.91 13.70 -5.23
C ASN A 28 -1.30 12.43 -4.64
N LEU A 29 -1.32 12.30 -3.30
CA LEU A 29 -0.84 11.10 -2.64
C LEU A 29 -1.72 9.88 -2.96
N ARG A 30 -3.03 10.08 -3.13
CA ARG A 30 -3.92 9.00 -3.56
C ARG A 30 -3.62 8.54 -4.97
N ASN A 31 -3.36 9.46 -5.89
CA ASN A 31 -2.97 9.13 -7.26
C ASN A 31 -1.63 8.39 -7.28
N LEU A 32 -0.67 8.77 -6.42
CA LEU A 32 0.57 8.01 -6.23
C LEU A 32 0.30 6.59 -5.75
N TRP A 33 -0.52 6.40 -4.72
CA TRP A 33 -0.91 5.05 -4.27
C TRP A 33 -1.54 4.24 -5.41
N MET A 34 -2.41 4.87 -6.20
CA MET A 34 -3.07 4.22 -7.32
C MET A 34 -2.08 3.78 -8.40
N SER A 35 -1.03 4.56 -8.69
CA SER A 35 -0.03 4.16 -9.71
C SER A 35 0.72 2.88 -9.35
N PHE A 36 0.93 2.61 -8.06
CA PHE A 36 1.53 1.36 -7.57
C PHE A 36 0.52 0.21 -7.49
N ILE A 37 -0.69 0.47 -6.98
CA ILE A 37 -1.63 -0.61 -6.65
C ILE A 37 -2.41 -1.10 -7.88
N VAL A 38 -2.80 -0.21 -8.81
CA VAL A 38 -3.63 -0.55 -9.98
C VAL A 38 -3.04 -1.69 -10.83
N PRO A 39 -1.72 -1.76 -11.09
CA PRO A 39 -1.11 -2.92 -11.76
C PRO A 39 -1.40 -4.27 -11.09
N THR A 40 -1.52 -4.30 -9.76
CA THR A 40 -1.87 -5.51 -9.01
C THR A 40 -3.39 -5.72 -8.89
N ASN A 41 -4.16 -4.64 -8.88
CA ASN A 41 -5.61 -4.68 -8.76
C ASN A 41 -6.28 -3.65 -9.70
N PRO A 42 -6.47 -4.02 -10.99
CA PRO A 42 -6.99 -3.10 -12.00
C PRO A 42 -8.39 -2.57 -11.71
N GLN A 43 -9.20 -3.30 -10.92
CA GLN A 43 -10.56 -2.91 -10.58
C GLN A 43 -10.66 -1.63 -9.75
N LEU A 44 -9.55 -1.16 -9.16
CA LEU A 44 -9.53 0.10 -8.42
C LEU A 44 -9.72 1.32 -9.34
N ILE A 45 -9.36 1.24 -10.62
CA ILE A 45 -9.38 2.39 -11.53
C ILE A 45 -10.79 2.93 -11.80
N VAL A 46 -11.81 2.08 -11.71
CA VAL A 46 -13.21 2.45 -11.94
C VAL A 46 -13.93 2.97 -10.69
N LEU A 47 -13.24 3.00 -9.54
CA LEU A 47 -13.85 3.41 -8.27
C LEU A 47 -13.86 4.93 -8.11
N SER A 48 -14.94 5.43 -7.51
CA SER A 48 -15.02 6.83 -7.10
C SER A 48 -14.05 7.15 -5.97
N LYS A 49 -13.77 8.44 -5.75
CA LYS A 49 -12.97 8.93 -4.62
C LYS A 49 -13.47 8.36 -3.28
N GLU A 50 -14.77 8.39 -3.03
CA GLU A 50 -15.38 7.91 -1.79
C GLU A 50 -15.20 6.40 -1.61
N GLN A 51 -15.36 5.65 -2.70
CA GLN A 51 -15.12 4.20 -2.70
C GLN A 51 -13.64 3.88 -2.43
N LEU A 52 -12.70 4.65 -2.99
CA LEU A 52 -11.27 4.51 -2.72
C LEU A 52 -10.93 4.82 -1.26
N LEU A 53 -11.52 5.86 -0.65
CA LEU A 53 -11.30 6.18 0.77
C LEU A 53 -11.75 5.06 1.72
N ASN A 54 -12.62 4.17 1.26
CA ASN A 54 -13.04 2.97 1.99
C ASN A 54 -12.11 1.76 1.76
N LYS A 55 -11.16 1.83 0.83
CA LYS A 55 -10.14 0.78 0.63
C LYS A 55 -9.04 0.86 1.69
N ARG A 56 -8.32 -0.26 1.82
CA ARG A 56 -7.28 -0.49 2.83
C ARG A 56 -6.08 -1.20 2.22
N VAL A 57 -4.89 -0.86 2.71
CA VAL A 57 -3.62 -1.53 2.37
C VAL A 57 -2.96 -1.97 3.67
N CYS A 58 -2.48 -3.21 3.75
CA CYS A 58 -1.81 -3.70 4.95
C CYS A 58 -0.38 -3.19 5.09
N GLU A 59 0.15 -3.24 6.32
CA GLU A 59 1.49 -2.74 6.65
C GLU A 59 2.63 -3.41 5.87
N LYS A 60 2.45 -4.67 5.43
CA LYS A 60 3.47 -5.40 4.64
C LYS A 60 3.90 -4.70 3.36
N HIS A 61 3.04 -3.84 2.82
CA HIS A 61 3.28 -3.18 1.53
C HIS A 61 4.02 -1.85 1.66
N PHE A 62 4.38 -1.46 2.87
CA PHE A 62 5.14 -0.25 3.16
C PHE A 62 6.56 -0.64 3.55
N ASP A 63 7.55 -0.03 2.91
CA ASP A 63 8.94 -0.20 3.30
C ASP A 63 9.24 0.43 4.67
N ILE A 64 10.38 0.05 5.23
CA ILE A 64 10.81 0.49 6.57
C ILE A 64 10.94 2.01 6.70
N PHE A 65 11.13 2.75 5.61
CA PHE A 65 11.25 4.20 5.59
C PHE A 65 9.89 4.92 5.53
N GLN A 66 8.78 4.18 5.41
CA GLN A 66 7.42 4.73 5.40
C GLN A 66 6.84 4.94 6.81
N PHE A 67 7.59 4.59 7.86
CA PHE A 67 7.19 4.69 9.25
C PHE A 67 8.17 5.55 10.05
N ASP A 68 7.68 6.20 11.11
CA ASP A 68 8.53 6.84 12.11
C ASP A 68 9.08 5.80 13.12
N ASN A 69 9.97 6.26 14.01
CA ASN A 69 10.58 5.41 15.05
C ASN A 69 9.57 4.81 16.03
N GLU A 70 8.32 5.32 16.06
CA GLU A 70 7.23 4.82 16.91
C GLU A 70 6.30 3.85 16.13
N GLY A 71 6.66 3.48 14.89
CA GLY A 71 5.86 2.58 14.05
C GLY A 71 4.57 3.23 13.52
N ARG A 72 4.50 4.57 13.51
CA ARG A 72 3.38 5.29 12.91
C ARG A 72 3.70 5.62 11.46
N ARG A 73 2.70 5.40 10.62
CA ARG A 73 2.81 5.66 9.18
C ARG A 73 3.02 7.16 8.93
N LEU A 74 4.03 7.50 8.13
CA LEU A 74 4.33 8.89 7.77
C LEU A 74 3.18 9.52 6.97
N ARG A 75 3.07 10.85 7.03
CA ARG A 75 1.98 11.62 6.39
C ARG A 75 1.91 11.40 4.87
N TYR A 76 3.06 11.31 4.22
CA TYR A 76 3.20 11.12 2.77
C TYR A 76 3.67 9.72 2.39
N SER A 77 3.51 8.76 3.30
CA SER A 77 3.86 7.36 3.03
C SER A 77 3.09 6.79 1.86
N TYR A 78 3.66 5.82 1.16
CA TYR A 78 2.99 5.08 0.10
C TYR A 78 3.39 3.59 0.10
N PRO A 79 2.51 2.70 -0.38
CA PRO A 79 2.83 1.28 -0.44
C PRO A 79 3.73 1.00 -1.65
N SER A 80 4.99 0.73 -1.37
CA SER A 80 6.07 0.55 -2.34
C SER A 80 6.48 -0.92 -2.54
N LEU A 81 6.02 -1.85 -1.68
CA LEU A 81 6.34 -3.28 -1.74
C LEU A 81 5.15 -4.07 -2.30
N LEU A 82 5.25 -4.58 -3.52
CA LEU A 82 4.13 -5.21 -4.23
C LEU A 82 4.34 -6.69 -4.51
N THR A 83 5.59 -7.16 -4.47
CA THR A 83 5.97 -8.56 -4.66
C THR A 83 6.35 -9.23 -3.34
N ASP A 84 6.23 -10.55 -3.27
CA ASP A 84 6.65 -11.31 -2.08
C ASP A 84 8.13 -11.11 -1.76
N ASN A 85 8.97 -10.95 -2.79
CA ASN A 85 10.40 -10.71 -2.62
C ASN A 85 10.68 -9.34 -1.98
N GLU A 86 10.02 -8.28 -2.45
CA GLU A 86 10.12 -6.94 -1.84
C GLU A 86 9.62 -6.93 -0.40
N ILE A 87 8.49 -7.62 -0.14
CA ILE A 87 7.92 -7.73 1.20
C ILE A 87 8.88 -8.46 2.15
N ALA A 88 9.53 -9.53 1.69
CA ALA A 88 10.50 -10.29 2.49
C ALA A 88 11.75 -9.47 2.85
N HIS A 89 12.21 -8.59 1.95
CA HIS A 89 13.37 -7.72 2.18
C HIS A 89 13.01 -6.41 2.90
N GLY A 90 11.73 -6.02 2.89
CA GLY A 90 11.25 -4.78 3.50
C GLY A 90 11.62 -3.50 2.75
N VAL A 91 12.15 -3.62 1.52
CA VAL A 91 12.56 -2.49 0.66
C VAL A 91 12.20 -2.76 -0.81
N PRO A 92 11.89 -1.72 -1.62
CA PRO A 92 11.59 -1.91 -3.03
C PRO A 92 12.85 -2.31 -3.80
N LEU A 93 12.79 -3.40 -4.55
CA LEU A 93 13.96 -3.95 -5.25
C LEU A 93 14.28 -3.24 -6.57
N THR A 94 13.37 -2.38 -7.02
CA THR A 94 13.52 -1.56 -8.23
C THR A 94 14.16 -0.18 -7.97
N ALA A 95 14.53 0.13 -6.72
CA ALA A 95 15.16 1.39 -6.34
C ALA A 95 16.71 1.33 -6.29
N THR A 96 17.32 0.20 -6.65
CA THR A 96 18.77 0.10 -6.87
C THR A 96 19.09 0.37 -8.34
N GLY A 97 19.06 1.65 -8.71
CA GLY A 97 19.96 2.16 -9.74
C GLY A 97 21.40 2.15 -9.22
N ILE A 98 21.97 0.96 -9.07
CA ILE A 98 23.41 0.74 -9.14
C ILE A 98 23.61 -0.18 -10.33
N GLU A 99 23.58 0.42 -11.51
CA GLU A 99 24.33 -0.13 -12.64
C GLU A 99 25.82 -0.08 -12.25
N ILE A 100 26.49 -1.23 -12.33
CA ILE A 100 27.96 -1.33 -12.32
C ILE A 100 28.49 -0.78 -13.65
#